data_AF-A0AAU9IKU9-F1
#
_entry.id   AF-A0AAU9IKU9-F1
#
_cell.length_a   1.000
_cell.length_b   1.000
_cell.length_c   1.000
_cell.angle_alpha   90.00
_cell.angle_beta   90.00
_cell.angle_gamma   90.00
#
_symmetry.space_group_name_H-M   'P 1'
#
loop_
_entity.id
_entity.type
_entity.pdbx_description
1 polymer ?
#
loop_
_entity_poly.entity_id
_entity_poly.type
_entity_poly.pdbx_seq_one_letter_code
_entity_poly.pdbx_strand_id
1 'polypeptide(L)' 'MRWLAIPYEAVEIRTALIQRYRGQGIPSLVLIDLQGNMKKNTCRMDVTNKGPLCLSRLFIEFFYRLVH' A
#
# COMPACT_ATOMS: atom_id res chain seq x y z
N MET A 1 -1.45 16.82 3.73
CA MET A 1 -0.79 15.71 3.00
C MET A 1 -1.29 15.74 1.56
N ARG A 2 -0.42 15.59 0.55
CA ARG A 2 -0.80 15.50 -0.87
C ARG A 2 -0.64 14.04 -1.35
N TRP A 3 -1.65 13.21 -1.13
CA TRP A 3 -1.76 11.93 -1.84
C TRP A 3 -2.58 12.11 -3.12
N LEU A 4 -2.29 11.29 -4.12
CA LEU A 4 -3.12 11.19 -5.32
C LEU A 4 -4.34 10.33 -5.03
N ALA A 5 -5.48 10.73 -5.60
CA ALA A 5 -6.71 9.96 -5.54
C ALA A 5 -7.10 9.51 -6.95
N ILE A 6 -7.73 8.34 -7.03
CA ILE A 6 -8.35 7.88 -8.27
C ILE A 6 -9.65 8.66 -8.45
N PRO A 7 -9.94 9.18 -9.66
CA PRO A 7 -11.21 9.85 -9.94
C PRO A 7 -12.41 8.99 -9.54
N TYR A 8 -13.48 9.64 -9.05
CA TYR A 8 -14.64 8.93 -8.55
C TYR A 8 -15.42 8.21 -9.67
N GLU A 9 -15.30 8.67 -10.90
CA GLU A 9 -15.99 8.13 -12.07
C GLU A 9 -15.31 6.85 -12.60
N ALA A 10 -14.05 6.61 -12.24
CA ALA A 10 -13.26 5.47 -12.71
C ALA A 10 -13.61 4.17 -11.95
N VAL A 11 -14.87 3.72 -12.08
CA VAL A 11 -15.41 2.53 -11.41
C VAL A 11 -14.64 1.25 -11.76
N GLU A 12 -14.30 1.07 -13.02
CA GLU A 12 -13.59 -0.13 -13.50
C GLU A 12 -12.22 -0.25 -12.86
N ILE A 13 -11.45 0.85 -12.84
CA ILE A 13 -10.12 0.90 -12.23
C ILE A 13 -10.21 0.62 -10.73
N ARG A 14 -11.15 1.26 -10.01
CA ARG A 14 -11.33 1.01 -8.57
C ARG A 14 -11.71 -0.44 -8.29
N THR A 15 -12.62 -1.02 -9.07
CA THR A 15 -13.04 -2.42 -8.93
C THR A 15 -11.86 -3.37 -9.16
N ALA A 16 -11.09 -3.15 -10.22
CA ALA A 16 -9.90 -3.95 -10.52
C ALA A 16 -8.86 -3.87 -9.39
N LEU A 17 -8.60 -2.68 -8.83
CA LEU A 17 -7.68 -2.52 -7.71
C LEU A 17 -8.17 -3.20 -6.43
N ILE A 18 -9.47 -3.10 -6.14
CA ILE A 18 -10.06 -3.81 -5.01
C ILE A 18 -9.88 -5.33 -5.22
N GLN A 19 -10.22 -5.88 -6.38
CA GLN A 19 -10.04 -7.31 -6.65
C GLN A 19 -8.57 -7.74 -6.56
N ARG A 20 -7.65 -6.93 -7.11
CA ARG A 20 -6.22 -7.24 -7.17
C ARG A 20 -5.53 -7.16 -5.81
N TYR A 21 -5.89 -6.17 -4.98
CA TYR A 21 -5.14 -5.82 -3.78
C TYR A 21 -5.94 -5.92 -2.47
N ARG A 22 -7.19 -6.40 -2.52
CA ARG A 22 -8.05 -6.54 -1.33
C ARG A 22 -7.34 -7.24 -0.17
N GLY A 23 -7.38 -6.59 0.98
CA GLY A 23 -7.03 -7.17 2.28
C GLY A 23 -8.25 -7.81 2.96
N GLN A 24 -8.15 -7.96 4.29
CA GLN A 24 -9.18 -8.61 5.13
C GLN A 24 -10.50 -7.81 5.26
N GLY A 25 -10.53 -6.54 4.86
CA GLY A 25 -11.72 -5.68 4.95
C GLY A 25 -11.37 -4.19 4.82
N ILE A 26 -12.37 -3.32 4.86
CA ILE A 26 -12.17 -1.87 4.95
C ILE A 26 -12.26 -1.39 6.39
N PRO A 27 -11.54 -0.31 6.75
CA PRO A 27 -10.49 0.34 5.97
C PRO A 27 -9.23 -0.54 5.81
N SER A 28 -8.57 -0.49 4.64
CA SER A 28 -7.34 -1.23 4.33
C SER A 28 -6.23 -0.28 3.87
N LEU A 29 -4.98 -0.69 4.08
CA LEU A 29 -3.79 -0.03 3.56
C LEU A 29 -2.84 -1.10 3.06
N VAL A 30 -2.42 -0.96 1.81
CA VAL A 30 -1.59 -1.94 1.09
C VAL A 30 -0.36 -1.22 0.57
N LEU A 31 0.80 -1.86 0.71
CA LEU A 31 2.08 -1.42 0.15
C LEU A 31 2.34 -2.16 -1.15
N ILE A 32 2.55 -1.39 -2.21
CA ILE A 32 2.90 -1.88 -3.55
C ILE A 32 4.25 -1.29 -3.96
N ASP A 33 5.00 -2.01 -4.80
CA ASP A 33 6.22 -1.47 -5.43
C ASP A 33 5.92 -0.70 -6.73
N LEU A 34 6.97 -0.14 -7.33
CA LEU A 34 6.89 0.60 -8.59
C LEU A 34 6.48 -0.27 -9.79
N GLN A 35 6.62 -1.59 -9.69
CA GLN A 35 6.21 -2.55 -10.72
C GLN A 35 4.76 -3.02 -10.51
N GLY A 36 4.08 -2.56 -9.45
CA GLY A 36 2.72 -2.96 -9.12
C GLY A 36 2.63 -4.31 -8.39
N ASN A 37 3.72 -4.82 -7.83
CA ASN A 37 3.65 -6.02 -6.99
C ASN A 37 3.29 -5.63 -5.55
N MET A 38 2.36 -6.38 -4.97
CA MET A 38 2.02 -6.23 -3.56
C MET A 38 3.19 -6.71 -2.69
N LYS A 39 3.70 -5.83 -1.84
CA LYS A 39 4.70 -6.19 -0.82
C LYS A 39 4.06 -6.56 0.51
N LYS A 40 2.96 -5.87 0.87
CA LYS A 40 2.27 -6.11 2.14
C LYS A 40 0.85 -5.57 2.12
N ASN A 41 -0.11 -6.29 2.70
CA ASN A 41 -1.53 -5.89 2.77
C ASN A 41 -2.06 -5.66 4.20
N THR A 42 -1.19 -5.76 5.22
CA THR A 42 -1.52 -5.54 6.63
C THR A 42 -1.02 -4.20 7.16
N CYS A 43 -0.63 -3.28 6.27
CA CYS A 43 0.02 -2.01 6.62
C CYS A 43 -0.83 -1.13 7.53
N ARG A 44 -2.17 -1.25 7.47
CA ARG A 44 -3.05 -0.54 8.40
C ARG A 44 -2.71 -0.89 9.85
N MET A 45 -2.57 -2.18 10.15
CA MET A 45 -2.29 -2.66 11.50
C MET A 45 -0.88 -2.25 11.94
N ASP A 46 0.09 -2.26 11.01
CA ASP A 46 1.42 -1.74 11.31
C ASP A 46 1.38 -0.27 11.70
N VAL A 47 0.68 0.58 10.95
CA VAL A 47 0.55 2.02 11.26
C VAL A 47 -0.16 2.22 12.59
N THR A 48 -1.22 1.45 12.86
CA THR A 48 -1.92 1.51 14.16
C THR A 48 -1.00 1.16 15.31
N ASN A 49 -0.18 0.11 15.18
CA ASN A 49 0.62 -0.42 16.29
C ASN A 49 1.99 0.26 16.45
N LYS A 50 2.59 0.73 15.35
CA LYS A 50 3.97 1.23 15.30
C LYS A 50 4.07 2.71 14.92
N GLY A 51 2.93 3.35 14.65
CA GLY A 51 2.86 4.73 14.16
C GLY A 51 3.15 4.86 12.65
N PRO A 52 2.91 6.06 12.07
CA PRO A 52 2.97 6.27 10.62
C PRO A 52 4.38 6.12 10.01
N LEU A 53 5.43 6.30 10.81
CA LEU A 53 6.82 6.21 10.35
C LEU A 53 7.28 4.78 10.07
N CYS A 54 6.49 3.76 10.41
CA CYS A 54 6.84 2.36 10.15
C CYS A 54 6.91 2.04 8.64
N LEU A 55 6.24 2.83 7.81
CA LEU A 55 6.25 2.69 6.35
C LEU A 55 7.51 3.31 5.73
N SER A 56 8.07 4.35 6.35
CA SER A 56 9.33 4.99 5.91
C SER A 56 10.51 4.02 6.00
N ARG A 57 10.53 3.19 7.06
CA ARG A 57 11.60 2.21 7.30
C ARG A 57 11.54 1.06 6.30
N LEU A 58 10.34 0.66 5.87
CA LEU A 58 10.16 -0.32 4.80
C LEU A 58 10.74 0.17 3.46
N PHE A 59 10.68 1.47 3.17
CA PHE A 59 11.29 2.04 1.97
C PHE A 59 12.82 1.89 1.96
N ILE A 60 13.46 2.10 3.12
CA ILE A 60 14.92 1.97 3.29
C ILE A 60 15.35 0.49 3.26
N GLU A 61 14.63 -0.39 3.97
CA GLU A 61 14.89 -1.83 3.98
C GLU A 61 14.69 -2.48 2.60
N PHE A 62 13.67 -2.05 1.84
CA PHE A 62 13.48 -2.53 0.46
C PHE A 62 14.62 -2.10 -0.46
N PHE A 63 15.08 -0.85 -0.33
CA PHE A 63 16.22 -0.37 -1.11
C PHE A 63 17.50 -1.16 -0.77
N TYR A 64 17.75 -1.41 0.52
CA TYR A 64 18.90 -2.22 0.95
C TYR A 64 18.83 -3.68 0.46
N ARG A 65 17.64 -4.30 0.44
CA ARG A 65 17.46 -5.68 -0.09
C ARG A 65 17.45 -5.78 -1.62
N LEU A 66 17.28 -4.67 -2.34
CA LEU A 66 17.30 -4.67 -3.81
C LEU A 66 18.71 -4.42 -4.38
N VAL A 67 19.63 -3.97 -3.53
CA VAL A 67 21.03 -3.63 -3.87
C VAL A 67 22.01 -4.74 -3.44
N HIS A 68 21.53 -5.80 -2.79
CA HIS A 68 22.27 -7.03 -2.49
C HIS A 68 21.55 -8.25 -3.06
#